data_AF-A0A6I1EUD8-F1
#
_entry.id   AF-A0A6I1EUD8-F1
#
_cell.length_a   1.000
_cell.length_b   1.000
_cell.length_c   1.000
_cell.angle_alpha   90.00
_cell.angle_beta   90.00
_cell.angle_gamma   90.00
#
_symmetry.space_group_name_H-M   'P 1'
#
loop_
_entity.id
_entity.type
_entity.pdbx_description
1 polymer ?
#
loop_
_entity_poly.entity_id
_entity_poly.type
_entity_poly.pdbx_seq_one_letter_code
_entity_poly.pdbx_strand_id
1 'polypeptide(L)' 'YNNYRYQWNLKKMTPVQYRNHLLMAA' A
#
# COMPACT_ATOMS: atom_id res chain seq x y z
N TYR A 1 0.60 0.11 -26.74
CA TYR A 1 0.90 1.33 -25.98
C TYR A 1 0.23 1.26 -24.63
N ASN A 2 0.87 0.60 -23.66
CA ASN A 2 0.50 0.82 -22.27
C ASN A 2 1.77 0.73 -21.43
N ASN A 3 2.43 1.88 -21.31
CA ASN A 3 3.65 2.06 -20.52
C ASN A 3 3.27 2.45 -19.08
N TYR A 4 2.32 1.73 -18.43
CA TYR A 4 2.12 1.86 -16.99
C TYR A 4 3.30 1.20 -16.30
N ARG A 5 4.35 2.01 -16.24
CA ARG A 5 5.61 1.85 -15.57
C ARG A 5 5.44 1.10 -14.27
N TYR A 6 6.30 0.12 -14.12
CA TYR A 6 6.57 -0.63 -12.90
C TYR A 6 6.42 0.20 -11.60
N GLN A 7 5.58 -0.31 -10.70
CA GLN A 7 5.32 0.23 -9.36
C GLN A 7 6.43 -0.17 -8.36
N TRP A 8 7.70 0.03 -8.69
CA TRP A 8 8.82 -0.31 -7.77
C TRP A 8 8.92 0.61 -6.55
N ASN A 9 8.12 1.70 -6.50
CA ASN A 9 8.14 2.70 -5.43
C ASN A 9 6.91 2.67 -4.51
N LEU A 10 6.15 1.58 -4.47
CA LEU A 10 5.10 1.42 -3.45
C LEU A 10 5.74 1.44 -2.05
N LYS A 11 5.49 2.52 -1.29
CA LYS A 11 5.91 2.62 0.11
C LYS A 11 5.33 1.43 0.87
N LYS A 12 6.20 0.59 1.42
CA LYS A 12 5.77 -0.50 2.29
C LYS A 12 5.11 0.09 3.53
N MET A 13 3.89 -0.36 3.81
CA MET A 13 3.14 0.03 4.99
C MET A 13 3.83 -0.55 6.22
N THR A 14 3.96 0.24 7.29
CA THR A 14 4.50 -0.28 8.57
C THR A 14 3.46 -1.16 9.26
N PRO A 15 3.86 -2.12 10.12
CA PRO A 15 2.92 -3.00 10.81
C PRO A 15 1.83 -2.25 11.60
N VAL A 16 2.15 -1.08 12.16
CA VAL A 16 1.18 -0.22 12.87
C VAL A 16 0.15 0.38 11.91
N GLN A 17 0.60 0.89 10.76
CA GLN A 17 -0.31 1.41 9.73
C GLN A 17 -1.24 0.31 9.19
N TYR A 18 -0.72 -0.90 8.99
CA TYR A 18 -1.54 -2.03 8.54
C TYR A 18 -2.63 -2.40 9.56
N ARG A 19 -2.29 -2.45 10.86
CA ARG A 19 -3.27 -2.69 11.92
C ARG A 19 -4.35 -1.61 11.98
N ASN A 20 -3.96 -0.34 11.90
CA ASN A 20 -4.92 0.77 11.88
C ASN A 20 -5.83 0.68 10.65
N HIS A 21 -5.30 0.33 9.49
CA HIS A 21 -6.11 0.09 8.29
C HIS A 21 -7.12 -1.04 8.49
N LEU A 22 -6.73 -2.15 9.12
CA LEU A 22 -7.64 -3.25 9.44
C LEU A 22 -8.72 -2.85 10.46
N LEU A 23 -8.36 -2.02 11.44
CA LEU A 23 -9.32 -1.51 12.44
C LEU A 23 -10.29 -0.48 11.86
N MET A 24 -9.86 0.34 10.89
CA MET A 24 -10.71 1.32 10.21
C MET A 24 -11.63 0.69 9.15
N ALA A 25 -11.29 -0.51 8.68
CA ALA A 25 -12.08 -1.24 7.70
C ALA A 25 -13.19 -2.10 8.34
N ALA A 26 -13.20 -2.21 9.67
CA ALA A 26 -14.24 -2.86 10.48
C ALA A 26 -15.30 -1.84 10.89
#